data_AF-A0A5E8HCA8-F1
#
_entry.id   AF-A0A5E8HCA8-F1
#
_cell.length_a   1.000
_cell.length_b   1.000
_cell.length_c   1.000
_cell.angle_alpha   90.00
_cell.angle_beta   90.00
_cell.angle_gamma   90.00
#
_symmetry.space_group_name_H-M   'P 1'
#
loop_
_entity.id
_entity.type
_entity.pdbx_description
1 polymer ?
#
loop_
_entity_poly.entity_id
_entity_poly.type
_entity_poly.pdbx_seq_one_letter_code
_entity_poly.pdbx_strand_id
1 'polypeptide(L)' 'MAKIDKRFQILLSEEEQILLKNEATRRGISQGELIRLALKNEIIQKSELLRRKAIQNLSEILS' A
#
# COMPACT_ATOMS: atom_id res chain seq x y z
N MET A 1 0.98 -4.63 -25.43
CA MET A 1 1.51 -3.53 -24.60
C MET A 1 2.78 -4.01 -23.92
N ALA A 2 3.92 -3.34 -24.14
CA ALA A 2 5.15 -3.69 -23.44
C ALA A 2 4.97 -3.43 -21.93
N LYS A 3 5.30 -4.43 -21.09
CA LYS A 3 5.20 -4.34 -19.64
C LYS A 3 6.31 -3.42 -19.14
N ILE A 4 5.97 -2.20 -18.74
CA ILE A 4 6.97 -1.25 -18.21
C ILE A 4 7.39 -1.75 -16.82
N ASP A 5 8.62 -2.23 -16.69
CA ASP A 5 9.22 -2.58 -15.39
C ASP A 5 9.75 -1.31 -14.72
N LYS A 6 8.95 -0.71 -13.83
CA LYS A 6 9.39 0.42 -13.00
C LYS A 6 9.95 -0.10 -11.69
N ARG A 7 11.25 0.11 -11.47
CA ARG A 7 11.93 -0.22 -10.21
C ARG A 7 11.98 1.01 -9.32
N PHE A 8 11.83 0.79 -8.01
CA PHE A 8 12.00 1.83 -7.00
C PHE A 8 12.94 1.31 -5.91
N GLN A 9 13.61 2.24 -5.24
CA GLN A 9 14.46 1.96 -4.09
C GLN A 9 13.77 2.49 -2.84
N ILE A 10 13.84 1.73 -1.74
CA ILE A 10 13.39 2.15 -0.41
C ILE A 10 14.59 2.07 0.51
N LEU A 11 14.83 3.15 1.25
CA LEU A 11 15.80 3.18 2.34
C LEU A 11 15.09 2.72 3.61
N LEU A 12 15.66 1.70 4.27
CA LEU A 12 15.18 1.14 5.52
C LEU A 12 16.35 1.09 6.50
N SER A 13 16.08 1.41 7.76
CA SER A 13 16.99 1.12 8.86
C SER A 13 17.23 -0.39 8.99
N GLU A 14 18.28 -0.79 9.70
CA GLU A 14 18.57 -2.21 9.93
C GLU A 14 17.43 -2.91 10.67
N GLU A 15 16.82 -2.25 11.65
CA GLU A 15 15.67 -2.78 12.39
C GLU A 15 14.46 -3.03 11.46
N GLU A 16 14.14 -2.07 10.61
CA GLU A 16 13.05 -2.22 9.63
C GLU A 16 13.32 -3.35 8.63
N GLN A 17 14.57 -3.54 8.21
CA GLN A 17 14.94 -4.66 7.34
C GLN A 17 14.75 -6.01 8.03
N ILE A 18 15.10 -6.11 9.32
CA ILE A 18 14.89 -7.32 10.12
C ILE A 18 13.39 -7.61 10.27
N LEU A 19 12.59 -6.59 10.62
CA LEU A 19 11.14 -6.73 10.74
C LEU A 19 10.49 -7.17 9.42
N LEU A 20 10.89 -6.56 8.31
CA LEU A 20 10.40 -6.92 6.97
C LEU A 20 10.74 -8.37 6.63
N LYS A 21 11.97 -8.81 6.89
CA LYS A 21 12.42 -10.18 6.65
C LYS A 21 11.63 -11.19 7.49
N ASN A 22 11.46 -10.90 8.78
CA ASN A 22 10.74 -11.78 9.70
C ASN A 22 9.27 -11.94 9.29
N GLU A 23 8.61 -10.83 8.95
CA GLU A 23 7.21 -10.84 8.55
C GLU A 23 6.99 -11.52 7.19
N ALA A 24 7.87 -11.28 6.22
CA ALA A 24 7.84 -11.95 4.93
C ALA A 24 8.00 -13.48 5.11
N THR A 25 8.92 -13.89 5.96
CA THR A 25 9.17 -15.31 6.30
C THR A 25 7.94 -15.93 6.98
N ARG A 26 7.38 -15.26 7.99
CA ARG A 26 6.17 -15.70 8.71
C ARG A 26 4.99 -15.92 7.77
N ARG A 27 4.86 -15.10 6.73
CA ARG A 27 3.79 -15.19 5.72
C ARG A 27 4.12 -16.11 4.54
N GLY A 28 5.34 -16.63 4.45
CA GLY A 28 5.79 -17.49 3.34
C GLY A 28 5.86 -16.76 1.99
N ILE A 29 6.10 -15.44 1.98
CA ILE A 29 6.19 -14.63 0.75
C ILE A 29 7.52 -13.87 0.68
N SER A 30 7.88 -13.38 -0.51
CA SER A 30 9.06 -12.54 -0.66
C SER A 30 8.86 -11.16 -0.02
N GLN A 31 9.94 -10.54 0.46
CA GLN A 31 9.90 -9.16 1.00
C GLN A 31 9.34 -8.15 -0.01
N GLY A 32 9.70 -8.30 -1.29
CA GLY A 32 9.17 -7.45 -2.36
C GLY A 32 7.66 -7.62 -2.56
N GLU A 33 7.14 -8.85 -2.45
CA GLU A 33 5.70 -9.09 -2.51
C GLU A 33 4.98 -8.50 -1.29
N LEU A 34 5.58 -8.63 -0.10
CA LEU A 34 5.03 -8.01 1.10
C LEU A 34 4.94 -6.49 0.98
N ILE A 35 5.97 -5.84 0.44
CA ILE A 35 5.95 -4.38 0.14
C ILE A 35 4.85 -4.05 -0.87
N ARG A 36 4.70 -4.82 -1.95
CA ARG A 36 3.61 -4.60 -2.93
C ARG A 36 2.24 -4.70 -2.28
N LEU A 37 2.02 -5.70 -1.43
CA LEU A 37 0.76 -5.87 -0.71
C LEU A 37 0.49 -4.72 0.25
N ALA A 38 1.49 -4.30 1.02
CA ALA A 38 1.38 -3.16 1.92
C ALA A 38 1.03 -1.87 1.17
N LEU A 39 1.74 -1.57 0.08
CA LEU A 39 1.46 -0.40 -0.78
C LEU A 39 0.06 -0.46 -1.39
N LYS A 40 -0.35 -1.63 -1.90
CA LYS A 40 -1.70 -1.82 -2.45
C LYS A 40 -2.78 -1.58 -1.40
N ASN A 41 -2.60 -2.11 -0.19
CA ASN A 41 -3.56 -1.92 0.90
C ASN A 41 -3.68 -0.45 1.30
N GLU A 42 -2.56 0.26 1.42
CA GLU A 42 -2.53 1.69 1.74
C GLU A 42 -3.24 2.54 0.68
N ILE A 43 -3.01 2.26 -0.61
CA ILE A 43 -3.68 2.94 -1.72
C ILE A 43 -5.20 2.68 -1.68
N ILE A 44 -5.61 1.43 -1.44
CA ILE A 44 -7.03 1.06 -1.37
C ILE A 44 -7.71 1.73 -0.18
N GLN A 45 -7.11 1.70 1.01
CA GLN A 45 -7.68 2.33 2.20
C GLN A 45 -7.84 3.84 2.02
N LYS A 46 -6.84 4.53 1.46
CA LYS A 46 -6.93 5.95 1.11
C LYS A 46 -8.05 6.22 0.10
N SER A 47 -8.20 5.37 -0.91
CA SER A 47 -9.28 5.47 -1.89
C SER A 47 -10.67 5.37 -1.24
N GLU A 48 -10.86 4.46 -0.28
CA GLU A 48 -12.13 4.33 0.43
C GLU A 48 -12.49 5.58 1.24
N LEU A 49 -11.52 6.13 1.98
CA LEU A 49 -11.73 7.32 2.78
C LEU A 49 -12.11 8.52 1.89
N LEU A 50 -11.39 8.72 0.79
CA LEU A 50 -11.68 9.79 -0.17
C LEU A 50 -13.06 9.63 -0.79
N ARG A 51 -13.43 8.40 -1.17
CA ARG A 51 -14.76 8.10 -1.70
C ARG A 51 -15.86 8.39 -0.67
N ARG A 52 -15.68 8.01 0.59
CA ARG A 52 -16.65 8.31 1.66
C ARG A 52 -16.82 9.82 1.86
N LYS A 53 -15.71 10.57 1.92
CA LYS A 53 -15.75 12.03 2.02
C LYS A 53 -16.47 12.67 0.84
N ALA A 54 -16.20 12.20 -0.38
CA ALA A 54 -16.88 12.72 -1.58
C ALA A 54 -18.41 12.51 -1.52
N ILE A 55 -18.87 11.34 -1.04
CA ILE A 55 -20.29 11.05 -0.87
C ILE A 55 -20.93 11.95 0.21
N GLN A 56 -20.24 12.15 1.34
CA GLN A 56 -20.70 13.05 2.40
C GLN A 56 -20.85 14.48 1.89
N ASN A 57 -19.83 15.01 1.20
CA ASN A 57 -19.87 16.35 0.63
C ASN A 57 -21.01 16.51 -0.39
N LEU A 58 -21.28 15.49 -1.22
CA LEU A 58 -22.41 15.51 -2.15
C LEU A 58 -23.75 15.53 -1.42
N SER A 59 -23.88 14.76 -0.33
CA SER A 59 -25.08 14.78 0.51
C SER A 59 -25.32 16.14 1.13
N GLU A 60 -24.27 16.82 1.61
CA GLU A 60 -24.37 18.16 2.18
C GLU A 60 -24.80 19.22 1.16
N ILE A 61 -24.38 19.10 -0.11
CA ILE A 61 -24.80 20.01 -1.20
C ILE A 61 -26.27 19.79 -1.59
N LEU A 62 -26.77 18.56 -1.48
CA LEU A 62 -28.14 18.19 -1.85
C LEU A 62 -29.16 18.38 -0.73
N SER A 63 -28.71 18.74 0.47
CA SER A 63 -29.55 19.02 1.66
C SER A 63 -29.86 20.51 1.76
#